data_AF-X0RSE5-F1
#
_entry.id   AF-X0RSE5-F1
#
_cell.length_a   1.000
_cell.length_b   1.000
_cell.length_c   1.000
_cell.angle_alpha   90.00
_cell.angle_beta   90.00
_cell.angle_gamma   90.00
#
_symmetry.space_group_name_H-M   'P 1'
#
loop_
_entity.id
_entity.type
_entity.pdbx_description
1 polymer ?
#
loop_
_entity_poly.entity_id
_entity_poly.type
_entity_poly.pdbx_seq_one_letter_code
_entity_poly.pdbx_strand_id
1 'polypeptide(L)' 'MLKNFARSNMGFTFLPYFVVSKEVKDGHLIAIPIDNTLLSSGEAHIVTRLGRHLSQGPHELLQHMKSWMKAL' A
#
# COMPACT_ATOMS: atom_id res chain seq x y z
N MET A 1 -11.10 5.77 -1.41
CA MET A 1 -11.58 7.11 -1.83
C MET A 1 -10.65 7.74 -2.87
N LEU A 2 -9.37 8.00 -2.56
CA LEU A 2 -8.44 8.67 -3.50
C LEU A 2 -8.25 7.97 -4.85
N LYS A 3 -8.20 6.64 -4.87
CA LYS A 3 -8.18 5.86 -6.12
C LYS A 3 -9.40 6.11 -7.00
N ASN A 4 -10.59 6.21 -6.40
CA ASN A 4 -11.83 6.46 -7.13
C ASN A 4 -11.89 7.92 -7.62
N PHE A 5 -11.32 8.86 -6.86
CA PHE A 5 -11.20 10.25 -7.30
C PHE A 5 -10.44 10.35 -8.64
N ALA A 6 -9.31 9.66 -8.76
CA ALA A 6 -8.55 9.59 -10.01
C ALA A 6 -9.34 8.87 -11.12
N ARG A 7 -9.97 7.72 -10.82
CA ARG A 7 -10.76 6.96 -11.81
C ARG A 7 -11.98 7.69 -12.34
N SER A 8 -12.55 8.59 -11.55
CA SER A 8 -13.70 9.42 -11.93
C SER A 8 -13.29 10.71 -12.65
N ASN A 9 -12.04 10.80 -13.13
CA ASN A 9 -11.50 11.97 -13.84
C ASN A 9 -11.63 13.29 -13.06
N MET A 10 -11.61 13.23 -11.72
CA MET A 10 -11.68 14.43 -10.88
C MET A 10 -10.31 15.06 -10.62
N GLY A 11 -9.21 14.36 -10.96
CA GLY A 11 -7.85 14.87 -10.87
C GLY A 11 -6.82 13.75 -10.63
N PHE A 12 -5.66 14.13 -10.09
CA PHE A 12 -4.54 13.24 -9.78
C PHE A 12 -4.37 13.06 -8.27
N THR A 13 -3.69 11.99 -7.86
CA THR A 13 -3.38 11.72 -6.45
C THR A 13 -2.06 10.96 -6.33
N PHE A 14 -1.49 10.94 -5.12
CA PHE A 14 -0.31 10.15 -4.79
C PHE A 14 -0.74 8.91 -4.00
N LEU A 15 -0.38 7.74 -4.49
CA LEU A 15 -0.66 6.45 -3.84
C LEU A 15 0.54 5.53 -4.02
N PRO A 16 0.89 4.72 -3.00
CA PRO A 16 1.86 3.65 -3.18
C PRO A 16 1.39 2.69 -4.28
N TYR A 17 2.33 2.24 -5.12
CA TYR A 17 2.01 1.42 -6.29
C TYR A 17 1.21 0.16 -5.92
N PHE A 18 1.53 -0.50 -4.80
CA PHE A 18 0.85 -1.72 -4.38
C PHE A 18 -0.65 -1.54 -4.07
N VAL A 19 -1.12 -0.31 -3.82
CA VAL A 19 -2.53 0.02 -3.58
C VAL A 19 -3.35 0.12 -4.87
N VAL A 20 -2.67 0.39 -6.00
CA VAL A 20 -3.27 0.64 -7.32
C VAL A 20 -2.76 -0.33 -8.39
N SER A 21 -1.96 -1.33 -8.02
CA SER A 21 -1.26 -2.22 -8.96
C SER A 21 -2.21 -2.94 -9.92
N LYS A 22 -3.38 -3.35 -9.42
CA LYS A 22 -4.43 -3.95 -10.26
C LYS A 22 -5.02 -2.95 -11.24
N GLU A 23 -5.37 -1.75 -10.80
CA GLU A 23 -5.92 -0.72 -11.68
C GLU A 23 -4.94 -0.28 -12.76
N VAL A 24 -3.66 -0.20 -12.43
CA VAL A 24 -2.61 0.09 -13.42
C VAL A 24 -2.46 -1.07 -14.41
N LYS A 25 -2.40 -2.31 -13.91
CA LYS A 25 -2.33 -3.52 -14.75
C LYS A 25 -3.53 -3.66 -15.69
N ASP A 26 -4.71 -3.34 -15.20
CA ASP A 26 -5.97 -3.45 -15.95
C ASP A 26 -6.23 -2.21 -16.84
N GLY A 27 -5.34 -1.20 -16.83
CA GLY A 27 -5.48 0.02 -17.63
C GLY A 27 -6.55 1.00 -17.15
N HIS A 28 -7.12 0.80 -15.96
CA HIS A 28 -8.09 1.73 -15.36
C HIS A 28 -7.45 3.00 -14.81
N LEU A 29 -6.14 2.95 -14.53
CA LEU A 29 -5.32 4.08 -14.10
C LEU A 29 -3.97 4.00 -14.79
N ILE A 30 -3.32 5.15 -14.96
CA ILE A 30 -1.92 5.23 -15.40
C ILE A 30 -1.07 5.79 -14.26
N ALA A 31 0.13 5.23 -14.08
CA ALA A 31 1.11 5.79 -13.16
C ALA A 31 1.92 6.87 -13.88
N ILE A 32 2.04 8.05 -13.27
CA ILE A 32 2.87 9.14 -13.77
C ILE A 32 4.20 9.08 -13.02
N PRO A 33 5.36 8.96 -13.72
CA PRO A 33 6.67 9.00 -13.07
C PRO A 33 6.88 10.32 -12.36
N ILE A 34 7.39 10.26 -11.12
CA ILE A 34 7.73 11.44 -10.32
C ILE A 34 9.20 11.30 -9.93
N ASP A 35 10.04 12.20 -10.45
CA ASP A 35 11.45 12.28 -10.06
C ASP A 35 11.58 13.15 -8.81
N ASN A 36 11.30 12.55 -7.65
CA ASN A 36 11.41 13.22 -6.36
C ASN A 36 11.76 12.21 -5.27
N THR A 37 12.89 12.44 -4.61
CA THR A 37 13.43 11.53 -3.58
C THR A 37 12.50 11.33 -2.40
N LEU A 38 11.87 12.41 -1.90
CA LEU A 38 10.94 12.37 -0.77
C LEU A 38 9.69 11.54 -1.09
N LEU A 39 9.15 11.66 -2.30
CA LEU A 39 7.96 10.91 -2.71
C LEU A 39 8.28 9.45 -3.05
N SER A 40 9.54 9.13 -3.36
CA SER A 40 10.01 7.76 -3.59
C SER A 40 10.34 6.98 -2.31
N SER A 41 10.44 7.64 -1.15
CA SER A 41 10.90 7.04 0.11
C SER A 41 9.77 6.60 1.06
N GLY A 42 8.58 6.30 0.54
CA GLY A 42 7.43 5.90 1.36
C GLY A 42 7.56 4.47 1.90
N GLU A 43 7.37 4.28 3.21
CA GLU A 43 7.43 2.97 3.86
C GLU A 43 6.07 2.55 4.45
N ALA A 44 5.81 1.24 4.46
CA ALA A 44 4.66 0.65 5.14
C ALA A 44 5.14 -0.17 6.34
N HIS A 45 4.49 -0.01 7.49
CA HIS A 45 4.86 -0.70 8.73
C HIS A 45 3.66 -1.39 9.37
N ILE A 46 3.93 -2.53 10.01
CA ILE A 46 2.97 -3.16 10.93
C ILE A 46 3.35 -2.73 12.35
N VAL A 47 2.45 -2.01 13.01
CA VAL A 47 2.66 -1.55 14.38
C VAL A 47 1.97 -2.50 15.34
N THR A 48 2.73 -2.99 16.34
CA THR A 48 2.20 -3.81 17.44
C THR A 48 2.61 -3.20 18.77
N ARG A 49 1.83 -3.44 19.83
CA ARG A 49 2.15 -2.92 21.16
C ARG A 49 3.25 -3.76 21.80
N LEU A 50 4.37 -3.13 22.15
CA LEU A 50 5.45 -3.76 22.89
C LEU A 50 4.92 -4.39 24.19
N GLY A 51 5.39 -5.60 24.50
CA GLY A 51 4.99 -6.33 25.71
C GLY A 51 3.62 -6.99 25.67
N ARG A 52 2.85 -6.85 24.58
CA ARG A 52 1.61 -7.63 24.39
C ARG A 52 1.92 -8.93 23.65
N HIS A 53 1.69 -10.05 24.32
CA HIS A 53 1.57 -11.33 23.63
C HIS A 53 0.29 -11.34 22.79
N LEU A 54 0.42 -11.55 21.49
CA LEU A 54 -0.71 -11.75 20.61
C LEU A 54 -1.29 -13.14 20.87
N SER A 55 -2.62 -13.24 20.96
CA SER A 55 -3.28 -14.54 20.87
C SER A 55 -3.06 -15.16 19.49
N GLN A 56 -3.36 -16.46 19.35
CA GLN A 56 -3.04 -17.24 18.16
C GLN A 56 -3.51 -16.57 16.86
N GLY A 57 -4.78 -16.15 16.77
CA GLY A 57 -5.32 -15.55 15.53
C GLY A 57 -4.58 -14.29 15.07
N PRO A 58 -4.46 -13.24 15.89
CA PRO A 58 -3.66 -12.05 15.54
C PRO A 58 -2.18 -12.35 15.27
N HIS A 59 -1.60 -13.37 15.93
CA HIS A 59 -0.23 -13.79 15.66
C HIS A 59 -0.10 -14.40 14.25
N GLU A 60 -1.00 -15.31 13.88
CA GLU A 60 -1.04 -15.90 12.52
C GLU A 60 -1.24 -14.82 11.45
N LEU A 61 -2.14 -13.86 11.70
CA LEU A 61 -2.32 -12.70 10.82
C LEU A 61 -1.02 -11.88 10.68
N LEU A 62 -0.30 -11.62 11.77
CA LEU A 62 0.97 -10.91 11.72
C LEU A 62 2.00 -11.65 10.86
N GLN A 63 2.10 -12.98 10.98
CA GLN A 63 3.01 -13.77 10.14
C GLN A 63 2.60 -13.73 8.67
N HIS A 64 1.30 -13.82 8.40
CA HIS A 64 0.77 -13.71 7.04
C HIS A 64 1.10 -12.34 6.42
N MET A 65 0.81 -11.25 7.14
CA MET A 65 1.12 -9.89 6.69
C MET A 65 2.63 -9.67 6.48
N LYS A 66 3.48 -10.20 7.37
CA LYS A 66 4.94 -10.14 7.21
C LYS A 66 5.41 -10.85 5.93
N SER A 67 4.83 -12.01 5.60
CA SER A 67 5.18 -12.72 4.36
C SER A 67 4.78 -11.92 3.12
N TRP A 68 3.57 -11.33 3.13
CA TRP A 68 3.06 -10.53 2.03
C TRP A 68 3.86 -9.24 1.83
N MET A 69 4.22 -8.53 2.91
CA MET A 69 4.99 -7.30 2.84
C MET A 69 6.44 -7.49 2.37
N LYS A 70 7.03 -8.67 2.55
CA LYS A 70 8.37 -8.99 2.00
C LYS A 70 8.34 -9.25 0.49
N ALA A 71 7.17 -9.48 -0.08
CA ALA A 71 6.97 -9.75 -1.50
C ALA A 71 6.57 -8.49 -2.31
N LEU A 72 6.45 -7.34 -1.62
CA LEU A 72 6.28 -6.01 -2.21
C LEU A 72 7.65 -5.36 -2.46
#